data_AF-A0A931K5Y6-F1
#
_entry.id   AF-A0A931K5Y6-F1
#
_cell.length_a   1.000
_cell.length_b   1.000
_cell.length_c   1.000
_cell.angle_alpha   90.00
_cell.angle_beta   90.00
_cell.angle_gamma   90.00
#
_symmetry.space_group_name_H-M   'P 1'
#
loop_
_entity.id
_entity.type
_entity.pdbx_description
1 polymer ?
#
loop_
_entity_poly.entity_id
_entity_poly.type
_entity_poly.pdbx_seq_one_letter_code
_entity_poly.pdbx_strand_id
1 'polypeptide(L)'
;MLSMIDLLGWFAMASGIIAAVMVSIDAGRKITGWGFVVFTASSLSWIAVGIGEGEPPLSLQNVVLTVINIVGIYRWLIRKKKPAS
;
A
#
# COMPACT_ATOMS: atom_id res chain seq x y z
N MET A 1 15.80 -3.64 22.78
CA MET A 1 15.55 -4.65 21.74
C MET A 1 14.29 -4.23 21.01
N LEU A 2 14.23 -4.32 19.67
CA LEU A 2 13.01 -3.98 18.93
C LEU A 2 11.92 -5.01 19.23
N SER A 3 10.69 -4.56 19.42
CA SER A 3 9.52 -5.43 19.49
C SER A 3 9.12 -5.93 18.11
N MET A 4 8.23 -6.93 18.06
CA MET A 4 7.66 -7.40 16.80
C MET A 4 6.84 -6.30 16.11
N ILE A 5 6.15 -5.45 16.88
CA ILE A 5 5.37 -4.33 16.35
C ILE A 5 6.29 -3.25 15.77
N ASP A 6 7.42 -2.97 16.41
CA ASP A 6 8.42 -2.04 15.87
C ASP A 6 8.94 -2.52 14.51
N LEU A 7 9.32 -3.81 14.40
CA LEU A 7 9.78 -4.40 13.15
C LEU A 7 8.73 -4.30 12.05
N LEU A 8 7.46 -4.51 12.40
CA LEU A 8 6.33 -4.39 11.48
C LEU A 8 6.14 -2.94 11.02
N GLY A 9 6.33 -1.95 11.90
CA GLY A 9 6.30 -0.53 11.57
C GLY A 9 7.42 -0.12 10.61
N TRP A 10 8.65 -0.58 10.85
CA TRP A 10 9.79 -0.35 9.93
C TRP A 10 9.54 -0.98 8.55
N PHE A 11 9.00 -2.19 8.50
CA PHE A 11 8.59 -2.84 7.26
C PHE A 11 7.49 -2.05 6.54
N ALA A 12 6.45 -1.64 7.28
CA ALA A 12 5.33 -0.86 6.74
C ALA A 12 5.82 0.46 6.13
N MET A 13 6.71 1.17 6.83
CA MET A 13 7.31 2.41 6.36
C MET A 13 8.15 2.20 5.10
N ALA A 14 9.09 1.25 5.11
CA ALA A 14 9.99 1.01 3.98
C ALA A 14 9.22 0.57 2.73
N SER A 15 8.28 -0.37 2.87
CA SER A 15 7.43 -0.82 1.77
C SER A 15 6.53 0.31 1.24
N GLY A 16 5.96 1.14 2.13
CA GLY A 16 5.14 2.29 1.74
C GLY A 16 5.91 3.33 0.92
N ILE A 17 7.15 3.63 1.31
CA ILE A 17 8.04 4.54 0.55
C ILE A 17 8.33 3.97 -0.84
N ILE A 18 8.72 2.69 -0.93
CA ILE A 18 8.99 2.01 -2.21
C ILE A 18 7.74 2.06 -3.11
N ALA A 19 6.59 1.76 -2.53
CA ALA A 19 5.32 1.77 -3.25
C ALA A 19 4.97 3.18 -3.76
N ALA A 20 5.19 4.22 -2.96
CA ALA A 20 4.97 5.62 -3.36
C ALA A 20 5.88 6.03 -4.51
N VAL A 21 7.15 5.59 -4.50
CA VAL A 21 8.06 5.79 -5.64
C VAL A 21 7.51 5.07 -6.88
N MET A 22 7.17 3.79 -6.78
CA MET A 22 6.65 3.01 -7.92
C MET A 22 5.40 3.62 -8.57
N VAL A 23 4.49 4.18 -7.75
CA VAL A 23 3.26 4.81 -8.25
C VAL A 23 3.54 6.19 -8.84
N SER A 24 4.44 6.98 -8.25
CA SER A 24 4.70 8.37 -8.66
C SER A 24 5.57 8.49 -9.91
N ILE A 25 6.49 7.56 -10.15
CA ILE A 25 7.38 7.61 -11.32
C ILE A 25 6.65 7.37 -12.66
N ASP A 26 5.42 6.84 -12.63
CA ASP A 26 4.61 6.49 -13.81
C ASP A 26 5.38 5.77 -14.93
N ALA A 27 6.29 4.86 -14.56
CA ALA A 27 7.14 4.08 -15.48
C ALA A 27 6.36 3.01 -16.28
N GLY A 28 5.04 3.16 -16.37
CA GLY A 28 4.14 2.31 -17.12
C GLY A 28 3.15 1.53 -16.26
N ARG A 29 2.09 1.07 -16.94
CA ARG A 29 0.88 0.52 -16.32
C ARG A 29 1.12 -0.61 -15.31
N LYS A 30 2.07 -1.51 -15.60
CA LYS A 30 2.39 -2.65 -14.74
C LYS A 30 3.13 -2.22 -13.47
N ILE A 31 4.08 -1.29 -13.58
CA ILE A 31 4.87 -0.81 -12.43
C ILE A 31 3.96 -0.07 -11.45
N THR A 32 3.12 0.85 -11.94
CA THR A 32 2.11 1.55 -11.12
C THR A 32 1.16 0.56 -10.44
N GLY A 33 0.71 -0.46 -11.17
CA GLY A 33 -0.16 -1.50 -10.62
C GLY A 33 0.49 -2.33 -9.51
N TRP A 34 1.75 -2.74 -9.68
CA TRP A 34 2.51 -3.42 -8.63
C TRP A 34 2.84 -2.50 -7.46
N GLY A 35 3.01 -1.20 -7.70
CA GLY A 35 3.13 -0.19 -6.65
C GLY A 35 1.94 -0.25 -5.69
N PHE A 36 0.71 -0.30 -6.20
CA PHE A 36 -0.48 -0.48 -5.35
C PHE A 36 -0.52 -1.82 -4.59
N VAL A 37 0.06 -2.90 -5.14
CA VAL A 37 0.20 -4.17 -4.42
C VAL A 37 1.11 -4.02 -3.21
N VAL A 38 2.30 -3.41 -3.40
CA VAL A 38 3.23 -3.14 -2.29
C VAL A 38 2.62 -2.19 -1.27
N PHE A 39 1.90 -1.17 -1.73
CA PHE A 39 1.17 -0.23 -0.86
C PHE A 39 0.09 -0.94 -0.01
N THR A 40 -0.54 -1.99 -0.54
CA THR A 40 -1.51 -2.81 0.20
C THR A 40 -0.84 -3.59 1.33
N ALA A 41 0.33 -4.19 1.09
CA ALA A 41 1.09 -4.88 2.13
C ALA A 41 1.55 -3.91 3.24
N SER A 42 1.99 -2.71 2.85
CA SER A 42 2.32 -1.62 3.77
C SER A 42 1.12 -1.22 4.63
N SER A 43 -0.05 -0.98 4.03
CA SER A 43 -1.24 -0.54 4.76
C SER A 43 -1.77 -1.60 5.71
N LEU A 44 -1.75 -2.89 5.33
CA LEU A 44 -2.10 -3.99 6.24
C LEU A 44 -1.16 -4.07 7.45
N SER A 45 0.13 -3.81 7.24
CA SER A 45 1.13 -3.77 8.30
C SER A 45 0.86 -2.59 9.26
N TRP A 46 0.54 -1.40 8.73
CA TRP A 46 0.17 -0.24 9.55
C TRP A 46 -1.15 -0.41 10.31
N ILE A 47 -2.11 -1.19 9.79
CA ILE A 47 -3.32 -1.55 10.54
C ILE A 47 -2.93 -2.34 11.79
N ALA A 48 -2.09 -3.37 11.64
CA ALA A 48 -1.63 -4.20 12.75
C ALA A 48 -0.82 -3.40 13.78
N VAL A 49 0.06 -2.49 13.31
CA VAL A 49 0.80 -1.58 14.18
C VAL A 49 -0.14 -0.65 14.94
N GLY A 50 -1.09 0.00 14.26
CA GLY A 50 -2.04 0.90 14.92
C GLY A 50 -2.93 0.19 15.95
N ILE A 51 -3.30 -1.08 15.72
CA ILE A 51 -4.02 -1.87 16.73
C ILE A 51 -3.10 -2.21 17.91
N GLY A 52 -1.86 -2.62 17.65
CA GLY A 52 -0.89 -3.00 18.68
C GLY A 52 -0.47 -1.83 19.58
N GLU A 53 -0.35 -0.63 19.02
CA GLU A 53 0.04 0.59 19.74
C GLU A 53 -1.16 1.38 20.30
N GLY A 54 -2.40 0.94 20.03
CA GLY A 54 -3.59 1.65 20.51
C GLY A 54 -3.82 3.00 19.82
N GLU A 55 -3.54 3.07 18.52
CA GLU A 55 -3.65 4.25 17.66
C GLU A 55 -4.79 4.10 16.61
N PRO A 56 -6.07 4.24 17.00
CA PRO A 56 -7.22 4.10 16.09
C PRO A 56 -7.15 4.96 14.81
N PRO A 57 -6.67 6.22 14.83
CA PRO A 57 -6.55 7.01 13.62
C PRO A 57 -5.62 6.38 12.58
N LEU A 58 -4.50 5.77 13.02
CA LEU A 58 -3.54 5.10 12.15
C LEU A 58 -4.16 3.87 11.49
N SER A 59 -4.86 3.04 12.26
CA SER A 59 -5.55 1.86 11.74
C SER A 59 -6.67 2.24 10.77
N LEU A 60 -7.53 3.19 11.12
CA LEU A 60 -8.66 3.60 10.28
C LEU A 60 -8.17 4.20 8.95
N GLN A 61 -7.16 5.06 8.99
CA GLN A 61 -6.55 5.61 7.78
C GLN A 61 -6.04 4.50 6.86
N ASN A 62 -5.36 3.49 7.41
CA ASN A 62 -4.78 2.42 6.62
C ASN A 62 -5.81 1.39 6.12
N VAL A 63 -6.95 1.24 6.81
CA VAL A 63 -8.11 0.51 6.26
C VAL A 63 -8.63 1.19 5.00
N VAL A 64 -8.82 2.52 5.03
CA VAL A 64 -9.26 3.28 3.85
C VAL A 64 -8.23 3.19 2.73
N LEU A 65 -6.93 3.33 3.05
CA LEU A 65 -5.85 3.17 2.06
C LEU A 65 -5.84 1.78 1.45
N THR A 66 -6.10 0.72 2.23
CA THR A 66 -6.19 -0.66 1.71
C THR A 66 -7.27 -0.75 0.62
N VAL A 67 -8.45 -0.16 0.84
CA VAL A 67 -9.53 -0.12 -0.16
C VAL A 67 -9.09 0.64 -1.41
N ILE A 68 -8.48 1.82 -1.25
CA ILE A 68 -7.95 2.62 -2.36
C ILE A 68 -6.91 1.83 -3.17
N ASN A 69 -6.01 1.13 -2.48
CA ASN A 69 -4.96 0.33 -3.11
C ASN A 69 -5.55 -0.83 -3.91
N ILE A 70 -6.56 -1.53 -3.39
CA ILE A 70 -7.29 -2.58 -4.11
C ILE A 70 -7.94 -2.01 -5.39
N VAL A 71 -8.57 -0.83 -5.32
CA VAL A 71 -9.11 -0.14 -6.50
C VAL A 71 -7.99 0.19 -7.50
N GLY A 72 -6.82 0.61 -7.01
CA GLY A 72 -5.61 0.81 -7.81
C GLY A 72 -5.18 -0.46 -8.54
N ILE A 73 -5.04 -1.58 -7.82
CA ILE A 73 -4.69 -2.90 -8.39
C ILE A 73 -5.66 -3.27 -9.50
N TYR A 74 -6.97 -3.19 -9.24
CA TYR A 74 -7.99 -3.47 -10.24
C TYR A 74 -7.85 -2.56 -11.46
N ARG A 75 -7.71 -1.26 -11.25
CA ARG A 75 -7.61 -0.27 -12.33
C ARG A 75 -6.37 -0.45 -13.19
N TRP A 76 -5.25 -0.92 -12.65
CA TRP A 76 -3.96 -0.95 -13.35
C TRP A 76 -3.57 -2.35 -13.85
N LEU A 77 -3.78 -3.40 -13.06
CA LEU A 77 -3.40 -4.77 -13.42
C LEU A 77 -4.54 -5.57 -14.06
N ILE A 78 -5.78 -5.38 -13.62
CA ILE A 78 -6.90 -6.26 -14.01
C ILE A 78 -7.71 -5.68 -15.18
N ARG A 79 -8.14 -4.41 -15.06
CA ARG A 79 -8.97 -3.77 -16.07
C ARG A 79 -8.21 -3.69 -17.39
N LYS A 80 -8.76 -4.22 -18.48
CA LYS A 80 -8.15 -4.05 -19.82
C LYS A 80 -8.42 -2.61 -20.30
N LYS A 81 -7.38 -1.92 -20.79
CA LYS A 81 -7.57 -0.61 -21.46
C LYS A 81 -8.10 -0.93 -22.86
N LYS A 82 -9.24 -0.35 -23.27
CA LYS A 82 -9.67 -0.43 -24.68
C LYS A 82 -8.54 0.14 -25.55
N PRO A 83 -8.19 -0.51 -26.68
CA PRO A 83 -7.32 0.12 -27.66
C PRO A 83 -7.93 1.47 -28.04
N ALA A 84 -7.09 2.52 -28.12
CA ALA A 84 -7.55 3.78 -28.69
C ALA A 84 -7.92 3.50 -30.16
N SER A 85 -9.17 3.80 -30.52
CA SER A 85 -9.69 3.74 -31.89
C SER A 85 -9.06 4.78 -32.77
#